data_AF-A0A1E8CR75-F1
#
_entry.id   AF-A0A1E8CR75-F1
#
_cell.length_a   1.000
_cell.length_b   1.000
_cell.length_c   1.000
_cell.angle_alpha   90.00
_cell.angle_beta   90.00
_cell.angle_gamma   90.00
#
_symmetry.space_group_name_H-M   'P 1'
#
loop_
_entity.id
_entity.type
_entity.pdbx_description
1 polymer ?
#
loop_
_entity_poly.entity_id
_entity_poly.type
_entity_poly.pdbx_seq_one_letter_code
_entity_poly.pdbx_strand_id
1 'polypeptide(L)'
;MAYAIDTDGTRSVGTTVLTTGEALRDCATGLAHAGGQARSAVGKGQPVLGPALEAFLAAHQREVGTLALAFSALGRNLDWVGISTLDVEMTNAASLGSRGLPVPAGAVSGGRAP
;
A
#
# COMPACT_ATOMS: atom_id res chain seq x y z
N MET A 1 25.01 -5.96 19.54
CA MET A 1 23.59 -6.17 19.16
C MET A 1 23.47 -5.89 17.67
N ALA A 2 23.20 -6.90 16.86
CA ALA A 2 22.90 -6.68 15.44
C ALA A 2 21.41 -6.32 15.34
N TYR A 3 21.12 -5.09 14.92
CA TYR A 3 19.76 -4.65 14.61
C TYR A 3 19.44 -5.18 13.21
N ALA A 4 18.87 -6.39 13.12
CA ALA A 4 18.35 -6.89 11.86
C ALA A 4 17.00 -6.19 11.62
N ILE A 5 16.89 -5.48 10.50
CA ILE A 5 15.63 -4.87 10.11
C ILE A 5 14.77 -5.98 9.53
N ASP A 6 13.52 -6.08 9.99
CA ASP A 6 12.54 -7.03 9.46
C ASP A 6 12.11 -6.62 8.04
N THR A 7 12.96 -6.93 7.06
CA THR A 7 12.76 -6.60 5.64
C THR A 7 11.57 -7.38 5.07
N ASP A 8 11.36 -8.62 5.50
CA ASP A 8 10.22 -9.44 5.10
C ASP A 8 8.90 -8.91 5.67
N GLY A 9 8.88 -8.52 6.95
CA GLY A 9 7.73 -7.85 7.57
C GLY A 9 7.42 -6.51 6.89
N THR A 10 8.46 -5.71 6.60
CA THR A 10 8.30 -4.44 5.87
C THR A 10 7.69 -4.65 4.49
N ARG A 11 8.16 -5.66 3.74
CA ARG A 11 7.61 -6.02 2.42
C ARG A 11 6.18 -6.52 2.52
N SER A 12 5.87 -7.39 3.49
CA SER A 12 4.52 -7.92 3.74
C SER A 12 3.51 -6.81 4.04
N VAL A 13 3.88 -5.87 4.91
CA VAL A 13 3.07 -4.67 5.19
C VAL A 13 2.94 -3.80 3.94
N GLY A 14 4.04 -3.59 3.19
CA GLY A 14 4.02 -2.88 1.92
C GLY A 14 3.02 -3.46 0.92
N THR A 15 3.03 -4.78 0.72
CA THR A 15 2.06 -5.48 -0.14
C THR A 15 0.62 -5.28 0.35
N THR A 16 0.37 -5.45 1.65
CA THR A 16 -0.96 -5.25 2.25
C THR A 16 -1.49 -3.83 2.01
N VAL A 17 -0.62 -2.84 2.18
CA VAL A 17 -0.95 -1.42 1.97
C VAL A 17 -1.20 -1.13 0.48
N LEU A 18 -0.44 -1.73 -0.44
CA LEU A 18 -0.70 -1.64 -1.89
C LEU A 18 -2.06 -2.23 -2.26
N THR A 19 -2.36 -3.45 -1.81
CA THR A 19 -3.66 -4.11 -2.05
C THR A 19 -4.82 -3.29 -1.47
N THR A 20 -4.62 -2.66 -0.31
CA THR A 20 -5.62 -1.73 0.25
C THR A 20 -5.84 -0.52 -0.66
N GLY A 21 -4.75 0.04 -1.22
CA GLY A 21 -4.84 1.12 -2.20
C GLY A 21 -5.62 0.74 -3.46
N GLU A 22 -5.45 -0.49 -3.96
CA GLU A 22 -6.21 -1.04 -5.10
C GLU A 22 -7.69 -1.19 -4.75
N ALA A 23 -8.01 -1.80 -3.62
CA ALA A 23 -9.40 -1.94 -3.15
C ALA A 23 -10.11 -0.59 -3.01
N LEU A 24 -9.39 0.46 -2.58
CA LEU A 24 -9.94 1.82 -2.53
C LEU A 24 -10.20 2.40 -3.93
N ARG A 25 -9.36 2.12 -4.94
CA ARG A 25 -9.64 2.53 -6.33
C ARG A 25 -10.87 1.84 -6.88
N ASP A 26 -11.03 0.55 -6.60
CA ASP A 26 -12.21 -0.21 -7.01
C ASP A 26 -13.46 0.34 -6.33
N CYS A 27 -13.36 0.69 -5.04
CA CYS A 27 -14.42 1.37 -4.30
C CYS A 27 -14.80 2.73 -4.92
N ALA A 28 -13.81 3.56 -5.28
CA ALA A 28 -14.07 4.84 -5.96
C ALA A 28 -14.79 4.64 -7.30
N THR A 29 -14.41 3.61 -8.05
CA THR A 29 -15.04 3.24 -9.33
C THR A 29 -16.48 2.76 -9.12
N GLY A 30 -16.71 1.91 -8.11
CA GLY A 30 -18.04 1.45 -7.73
C GLY A 30 -18.95 2.60 -7.28
N LEU A 31 -18.41 3.54 -6.49
CA LEU A 31 -19.12 4.75 -6.08
C LEU A 31 -19.50 5.63 -7.27
N ALA A 32 -18.62 5.80 -8.26
CA ALA A 32 -18.93 6.54 -9.48
C ALA A 32 -20.05 5.89 -10.29
N HIS A 33 -20.01 4.56 -10.43
CA HIS A 33 -21.05 3.81 -11.11
C HIS A 33 -22.40 3.91 -10.39
N ALA A 34 -22.44 3.61 -9.09
CA ALA A 34 -23.65 3.70 -8.26
C ALA A 34 -24.21 5.13 -8.23
N GLY A 35 -23.32 6.13 -8.17
CA GLY A 35 -23.69 7.54 -8.25
C GLY A 35 -24.34 7.94 -9.56
N GLY A 36 -23.80 7.45 -10.68
CA GLY A 36 -24.41 7.63 -12.00
C GLY A 36 -25.82 7.03 -12.07
N GLN A 37 -25.99 5.83 -11.52
CA GLN A 37 -27.30 5.18 -11.43
C GLN A 37 -28.28 5.97 -10.57
N ALA A 38 -27.87 6.40 -9.37
CA ALA A 38 -28.72 7.20 -8.47
C ALA A 38 -29.12 8.54 -9.11
N ARG A 39 -28.20 9.20 -9.82
CA ARG A 39 -28.49 10.43 -10.56
C ARG A 39 -29.54 10.20 -11.63
N SER A 40 -29.44 9.10 -12.38
CA SER A 40 -30.40 8.76 -13.43
C SER A 40 -31.77 8.35 -12.88
N ALA A 41 -31.79 7.60 -11.78
CA ALA A 41 -33.01 7.01 -11.24
C ALA A 41 -33.82 8.00 -10.39
N VAL A 42 -33.16 8.74 -9.50
CA VAL A 42 -33.83 9.60 -8.51
C VAL A 42 -33.39 11.07 -8.56
N GLY A 43 -32.18 11.36 -9.04
CA GLY A 43 -31.68 12.73 -9.10
C GLY A 43 -32.27 13.57 -10.25
N LYS A 44 -32.69 12.94 -11.35
CA LYS A 44 -33.13 13.65 -12.55
C LYS A 44 -34.48 14.34 -12.32
N GLY A 45 -34.48 15.67 -12.42
CA GLY A 45 -35.68 16.49 -12.24
C GLY A 45 -36.04 16.79 -10.79
N GLN A 46 -35.24 16.35 -9.82
CA GLN A 46 -35.42 16.66 -8.41
C GLN A 46 -34.53 17.84 -7.99
N PRO A 47 -35.09 19.03 -7.71
CA PRO A 47 -34.31 20.26 -7.51
C PRO A 47 -33.47 20.25 -6.23
N VAL A 48 -33.83 19.44 -5.22
CA VAL A 48 -33.09 19.31 -3.96
C VAL A 48 -32.17 18.09 -3.99
N LEU A 49 -32.68 16.95 -4.48
CA LEU A 49 -31.96 15.68 -4.43
C LEU A 49 -30.80 15.62 -5.44
N GLY A 50 -30.96 16.21 -6.62
CA GLY A 50 -29.91 16.25 -7.65
C GLY A 50 -28.62 16.90 -7.15
N PRO A 51 -28.65 18.16 -6.69
CA PRO A 51 -27.46 18.84 -6.16
C PRO A 51 -26.87 18.16 -4.92
N ALA A 52 -27.71 17.64 -4.03
CA ALA A 52 -27.24 16.91 -2.85
C ALA A 52 -26.49 15.63 -3.22
N LEU A 53 -27.00 14.89 -4.22
CA LEU A 53 -26.35 13.70 -4.75
C LEU A 53 -25.02 14.04 -5.43
N GLU A 54 -24.97 15.11 -6.23
CA GLU A 54 -23.73 15.57 -6.88
C GLU A 54 -22.67 15.97 -5.86
N ALA A 55 -23.04 16.73 -4.83
CA ALA A 55 -22.14 17.11 -3.74
C ALA A 55 -21.61 15.87 -2.98
N PHE A 56 -22.50 14.93 -2.66
CA PHE A 56 -22.13 13.67 -2.01
C PHE A 56 -21.10 12.89 -2.85
N LEU A 57 -21.39 12.68 -4.14
CA LEU A 57 -20.51 11.92 -5.03
C LEU A 57 -19.16 12.59 -5.23
N ALA A 58 -19.15 13.90 -5.44
CA ALA A 58 -17.91 14.66 -5.62
C ALA A 58 -17.01 14.58 -4.38
N ALA A 59 -17.58 14.74 -3.17
CA ALA A 59 -16.83 14.64 -1.93
C ALA A 59 -16.25 13.24 -1.73
N HIS A 60 -17.09 12.21 -1.83
CA HIS A 60 -16.66 10.84 -1.52
C HIS A 60 -15.70 10.26 -2.57
N GLN A 61 -15.89 10.56 -3.87
CA GLN A 61 -14.94 10.14 -4.89
C GLN A 61 -13.56 10.77 -4.69
N ARG A 62 -13.54 12.06 -4.33
CA ARG A 62 -12.29 12.78 -4.04
C ARG A 62 -11.56 12.18 -2.85
N GLU A 63 -12.26 11.96 -1.74
CA GLU A 63 -11.65 11.43 -0.52
C GLU A 63 -11.15 9.99 -0.72
N VAL A 64 -11.98 9.10 -1.30
CA VAL A 64 -11.58 7.71 -1.57
C VAL A 64 -10.42 7.66 -2.57
N GLY A 65 -10.44 8.49 -3.61
CA GLY A 65 -9.32 8.62 -4.55
C GLY A 65 -8.03 9.10 -3.89
N THR A 66 -8.13 10.06 -2.96
CA THR A 66 -6.98 10.58 -2.19
C THR A 66 -6.39 9.49 -1.30
N LEU A 67 -7.24 8.74 -0.58
CA LEU A 67 -6.80 7.60 0.22
C LEU A 67 -6.13 6.53 -0.65
N ALA A 68 -6.74 6.16 -1.78
CA ALA A 68 -6.17 5.16 -2.69
C ALA A 68 -4.76 5.54 -3.16
N LEU A 69 -4.52 6.82 -3.48
CA LEU A 69 -3.21 7.34 -3.85
C LEU A 69 -2.23 7.31 -2.68
N ALA A 70 -2.65 7.72 -1.49
CA ALA A 70 -1.82 7.72 -0.28
C ALA A 70 -1.38 6.31 0.10
N PHE A 71 -2.29 5.34 0.11
CA PHE A 71 -1.97 3.93 0.36
C PHE A 71 -1.04 3.38 -0.72
N SER A 72 -1.29 3.66 -1.99
CA SER A 72 -0.38 3.23 -3.06
C SER A 72 1.03 3.81 -2.92
N ALA A 73 1.15 5.08 -2.53
CA ALA A 73 2.43 5.74 -2.31
C ALA A 73 3.16 5.17 -1.10
N LEU A 74 2.46 4.98 0.03
CA LEU A 74 3.02 4.39 1.24
C LEU A 74 3.50 2.95 0.98
N GLY A 75 2.69 2.14 0.31
CA GLY A 75 3.04 0.76 -0.02
C GLY A 75 4.31 0.67 -0.88
N ARG A 76 4.45 1.53 -1.91
CA ARG A 76 5.68 1.63 -2.71
C ARG A 76 6.90 2.08 -1.89
N ASN A 77 6.71 3.02 -0.97
CA ASN A 77 7.80 3.48 -0.11
C ASN A 77 8.27 2.39 0.84
N LEU A 78 7.35 1.61 1.42
CA LEU A 78 7.68 0.47 2.28
C LEU A 78 8.43 -0.61 1.51
N ASP A 79 7.98 -0.95 0.31
CA ASP A 79 8.68 -1.90 -0.56
C ASP A 79 10.10 -1.42 -0.91
N TRP A 80 10.25 -0.13 -1.24
CA TRP A 80 11.56 0.47 -1.50
C TRP A 80 12.49 0.43 -0.30
N VAL A 81 12.00 0.75 0.91
CA VAL A 81 12.78 0.66 2.15
C VAL A 81 13.22 -0.78 2.42
N GLY A 82 12.35 -1.76 2.20
CA GLY A 82 12.67 -3.18 2.34
C GLY A 82 13.78 -3.63 1.38
N ILE A 83 13.69 -3.24 0.10
CA ILE A 83 14.70 -3.56 -0.93
C ILE A 83 16.03 -2.89 -0.62
N SER A 84 16.02 -1.58 -0.32
CA SER A 84 17.22 -0.79 -0.01
C SER A 84 17.96 -1.35 1.21
N THR A 85 17.22 -1.74 2.24
CA THR A 85 17.81 -2.34 3.43
C THR A 85 18.44 -3.70 3.15
N LEU A 86 17.75 -4.56 2.39
CA LEU A 86 18.28 -5.86 1.98
C LEU A 86 19.57 -5.73 1.16
N ASP A 87 19.65 -4.74 0.27
CA ASP A 87 20.85 -4.46 -0.53
C ASP A 87 22.05 -4.06 0.34
N VAL A 88 21.82 -3.24 1.37
CA VAL A 88 22.86 -2.86 2.35
C VAL A 88 23.30 -4.08 3.17
N GLU A 89 22.36 -4.93 3.62
CA GLU A 89 22.68 -6.15 4.36
C GLU A 89 23.52 -7.13 3.51
N MET A 90 23.19 -7.29 2.23
CA MET A 90 23.94 -8.13 1.30
C MET A 90 25.32 -7.57 0.97
N THR A 91 25.43 -6.26 0.77
CA THR A 91 26.72 -5.59 0.54
C THR A 91 27.64 -5.75 1.76
N ASN A 92 27.10 -5.60 2.96
CA ASN A 92 27.86 -5.79 4.20
C ASN A 92 28.28 -7.25 4.38
N ALA A 93 27.38 -8.21 4.11
CA ALA A 93 27.71 -9.64 4.18
C ALA A 93 28.81 -10.03 3.18
N ALA A 94 28.74 -9.53 1.94
CA ALA A 94 29.77 -9.74 0.92
C ALA A 94 31.11 -9.13 1.32
N SER A 95 31.10 -7.91 1.87
CA SER A 95 32.31 -7.24 2.38
C SER A 95 32.97 -8.02 3.53
N LEU A 96 32.19 -8.51 4.49
CA LEU A 96 32.69 -9.34 5.60
C LEU A 96 33.24 -10.69 5.11
N GLY A 97 32.52 -11.35 4.20
CA GLY A 97 32.97 -12.59 3.57
C GLY A 97 34.29 -12.43 2.80
N SER A 98 34.45 -11.31 2.07
CA SER A 98 35.70 -11.01 1.35
C SER A 98 36.92 -10.80 2.26
N ARG A 99 36.68 -10.47 3.53
CA ARG A 99 37.71 -10.29 4.57
C ARG A 99 37.97 -11.56 5.38
N GLY A 100 37.29 -12.67 5.07
CA GLY A 100 37.38 -13.91 5.83
C GLY A 100 36.78 -13.82 7.23
N LEU A 101 35.95 -12.80 7.50
CA LEU A 101 35.27 -12.63 8.78
C LEU A 101 33.94 -13.41 8.75
N PRO A 102 33.62 -14.21 9.78
CA PRO A 102 32.36 -14.92 9.82
C PRO A 102 31.19 -13.93 9.87
N VAL A 103 30.17 -14.16 9.04
CA VAL A 103 28.90 -13.43 9.13
C VAL A 103 28.24 -13.80 10.47
N PRO A 104 27.90 -12.83 11.32
CA PRO A 104 27.26 -13.14 12.61
C PRO A 104 25.92 -13.85 12.36
N ALA A 105 25.75 -15.02 12.96
CA ALA A 105 24.68 -16.00 12.74
C ALA A 105 23.24 -15.54 13.06
N GLY A 106 23.00 -14.24 13.27
CA GLY A 106 21.68 -13.67 13.52
C GLY A 106 20.90 -13.27 12.27
N ALA A 107 21.48 -13.37 11.07
CA ALA A 107 20.87 -12.89 9.82
C ALA A 107 19.99 -13.94 9.09
N VAL A 108 19.85 -15.16 9.63
CA VAL A 108 19.08 -16.24 8.99
C VAL A 108 18.20 -16.94 10.02
N SER A 109 17.13 -16.29 10.47
CA SER A 109 16.04 -16.98 11.19
C SER A 109 14.71 -16.78 10.47
N GLY A 110 14.59 -17.41 9.30
CA GLY A 110 13.32 -17.59 8.58
C GLY A 110 13.12 -19.04 8.08
N GLY A 111 13.99 -19.97 8.48
CA GLY A 111 13.89 -21.38 8.13
C GLY A 111 12.88 -22.11 9.00
N ARG A 112 11.63 -22.16 8.54
CA ARG A 112 10.59 -23.07 9.02
C ARG A 112 11.08 -24.53 8.85
N ALA A 113 11.26 -25.24 9.96
CA ALA A 113 11.43 -26.69 9.99
C ALA A 113 10.04 -27.37 10.03
N PRO A 114 9.91 -28.62 9.53
CA PRO A 114 8.61 -29.28 9.21
C PRO A 114 7.71 -29.54 10.40
#